data_AF-A0AAN5B3B6-F1
#
_entry.id   AF-A0AAN5B3B6-F1
#
_cell.length_a   1.000
_cell.length_b   1.000
_cell.length_c   1.000
_cell.angle_alpha   90.00
_cell.angle_beta   90.00
_cell.angle_gamma   90.00
#
_symmetry.space_group_name_H-M   'P 1'
#
loop_
_entity.id
_entity.type
_entity.pdbx_description
1 polymer ?
#
loop_
_entity_poly.entity_id
_entity_poly.type
_entity_poly.pdbx_seq_one_letter_code
_entity_poly.pdbx_strand_id
1 'polypeptide(L)'
;MLYHPDAASYQAAWAGYVEKADAQLKELEPLGKALSDTIDSLGKRETFESTPDAATTLKAAVMGAAKARLIAIESHVDRVMLGVMMLAQADAADSVTEQTLKLQKEFVGDVVHLRKAADLLLDARVAPHPQEVAWLEGYVMALERHARDHLMEATRHLPPDQDLSASPVGKAALELAASIRLLASEIGKVLTAQKLSPQMAARVHDLTVEGRSTQVQEPPIEEAEPALSAQESAVSEGPSKSGRKHRRNAKARILRAAHRLHRSESRHCPRRKRSPSNWRRSGSSGFASRHSRRAGRDSTFSRWRSR
;
A
#
# COMPACT_ATOMS: atom_id res chain seq x y z
N MET A 1 -16.79 12.13 25.20
CA MET A 1 -16.34 12.93 24.04
C MET A 1 -15.11 12.24 23.49
N LEU A 2 -15.17 11.74 22.26
CA LEU A 2 -13.98 11.25 21.57
C LEU A 2 -13.21 12.49 21.09
N TYR A 3 -11.96 12.64 21.53
CA TYR A 3 -11.10 13.75 21.16
C TYR A 3 -10.71 13.54 19.69
N HIS A 4 -11.35 14.26 18.76
CA HIS A 4 -10.87 14.34 17.39
C HIS A 4 -9.71 15.33 17.38
N PRO A 5 -8.49 14.93 16.98
CA PRO A 5 -7.37 15.86 16.87
C PRO A 5 -7.72 16.97 15.87
N ASP A 6 -7.33 18.21 16.16
CA ASP A 6 -7.48 19.32 15.22
C ASP A 6 -6.45 19.22 14.08
N ALA A 7 -6.63 20.02 13.02
CA ALA A 7 -5.75 19.99 11.85
C ALA A 7 -4.27 20.28 12.20
N ALA A 8 -4.03 21.14 13.20
CA ALA A 8 -2.69 21.46 13.69
C ALA A 8 -2.02 20.25 14.37
N SER A 9 -2.78 19.48 15.15
CA SER A 9 -2.30 18.25 15.79
C SER A 9 -1.91 17.19 14.76
N TYR A 10 -2.69 17.03 13.69
CA TYR A 10 -2.33 16.11 12.59
C TYR A 10 -1.08 16.57 11.84
N GLN A 11 -0.93 17.87 11.60
CA GLN A 11 0.25 18.41 10.93
C GLN A 11 1.52 18.22 11.78
N ALA A 12 1.45 18.41 13.09
CA ALA A 12 2.56 18.12 14.01
C ALA A 12 2.88 16.62 14.07
N ALA A 13 1.86 15.76 14.13
CA ALA A 13 2.04 14.31 14.10
C ALA A 13 2.67 13.83 12.77
N TRP A 14 2.24 14.42 11.65
CA TRP A 14 2.82 14.16 10.34
C TRP A 14 4.30 14.58 10.28
N ALA A 15 4.62 15.80 10.73
CA ALA A 15 6.00 16.29 10.72
C ALA A 15 6.92 15.40 11.55
N GLY A 16 6.49 15.02 12.76
CA GLY A 16 7.26 14.12 13.63
C GLY A 16 7.35 12.68 13.09
N TYR A 17 6.35 12.22 12.35
CA TYR A 17 6.42 10.93 11.65
C TYR A 17 7.43 10.99 10.49
N VAL A 18 7.34 12.03 9.65
CA VAL A 18 8.23 12.21 8.49
C VAL A 18 9.69 12.31 8.93
N GLU A 19 9.99 13.08 9.96
CA GLU A 19 11.35 13.21 10.49
C GLU A 19 11.93 11.84 10.91
N LYS A 20 11.16 11.06 11.67
CA LYS A 20 11.58 9.71 12.11
C LYS A 20 11.73 8.76 10.94
N ALA A 21 10.77 8.78 10.02
CA ALA A 21 10.79 7.96 8.83
C ALA A 21 12.00 8.30 7.95
N ASP A 22 12.28 9.58 7.70
CA ASP A 22 13.45 10.03 6.93
C ASP A 22 14.76 9.62 7.61
N ALA A 23 14.85 9.74 8.93
CA ALA A 23 16.03 9.27 9.68
C ALA A 23 16.24 7.77 9.50
N GLN A 24 15.19 6.96 9.64
CA GLN A 24 15.26 5.51 9.45
C GLN A 24 15.62 5.13 8.01
N LEU A 25 15.04 5.80 7.01
CA LEU A 25 15.35 5.54 5.60
C LEU A 25 16.80 5.90 5.26
N LYS A 26 17.31 7.00 5.82
CA LYS A 26 18.70 7.42 5.67
C LYS A 26 19.70 6.42 6.26
N GLU A 27 19.35 5.75 7.35
CA GLU A 27 20.15 4.68 7.93
C GLU A 27 20.06 3.37 7.12
N LEU A 28 18.88 3.06 6.55
CA LEU A 28 18.65 1.85 5.77
C LEU A 28 19.25 1.90 4.36
N GLU A 29 19.32 3.08 3.74
CA GLU A 29 19.82 3.24 2.37
C GLU A 29 21.24 2.66 2.14
N PRO A 30 22.27 2.96 2.96
CA PRO A 30 23.60 2.38 2.77
C PRO A 30 23.61 0.86 2.95
N LEU A 31 22.79 0.33 3.87
CA LEU A 31 22.67 -1.12 4.11
C LEU A 31 22.03 -1.81 2.90
N GLY A 32 20.90 -1.28 2.41
CA GLY A 32 20.23 -1.79 1.22
C GLY A 32 21.13 -1.76 -0.02
N LYS A 33 21.92 -0.70 -0.17
CA LYS A 33 22.91 -0.58 -1.25
C LYS A 33 24.02 -1.63 -1.13
N ALA A 34 24.64 -1.77 0.04
CA ALA A 34 25.70 -2.77 0.24
C ALA A 34 25.20 -4.22 0.00
N LEU A 35 23.96 -4.52 0.39
CA LEU A 35 23.34 -5.82 0.13
C LEU A 35 23.07 -6.02 -1.37
N SER A 36 22.61 -4.98 -2.07
CA SER A 36 22.43 -5.02 -3.53
C SER A 36 23.76 -5.22 -4.25
N ASP A 37 24.81 -4.50 -3.85
CA ASP A 37 26.17 -4.64 -4.40
C ASP A 37 26.73 -6.05 -4.14
N THR A 38 26.37 -6.66 -3.01
CA THR A 38 26.71 -8.06 -2.69
C THR A 38 26.00 -9.05 -3.61
N ILE A 39 24.71 -8.83 -3.87
CA ILE A 39 23.93 -9.62 -4.85
C ILE A 39 24.56 -9.51 -6.24
N ASP A 40 24.95 -8.30 -6.64
CA ASP A 40 25.61 -8.03 -7.92
C ASP A 40 26.96 -8.75 -8.04
N SER A 41 27.81 -8.64 -7.02
CA SER A 41 29.17 -9.19 -6.99
C SER A 41 29.19 -10.71 -6.97
N LEU A 42 28.28 -11.32 -6.20
CA LEU A 42 28.18 -12.77 -6.08
C LEU A 42 27.36 -13.36 -7.23
N GLY A 43 26.27 -12.69 -7.62
CA GLY A 43 25.30 -13.10 -8.64
C GLY A 43 25.83 -13.15 -10.08
N LYS A 44 26.96 -12.50 -10.35
CA LYS A 44 27.60 -12.48 -11.69
C LYS A 44 28.75 -13.48 -11.84
N ARG A 45 29.11 -14.22 -10.80
CA ARG A 45 30.22 -15.19 -10.86
C ARG A 45 29.76 -16.44 -11.63
N GLU A 46 30.23 -16.60 -12.86
CA GLU A 46 29.96 -17.76 -13.73
C GLU A 46 30.34 -19.08 -13.04
N THR A 47 31.47 -19.08 -12.35
CA THR A 47 31.89 -20.13 -11.42
C THR A 47 31.58 -19.69 -9.99
N PHE A 48 30.30 -19.63 -9.64
CA PHE A 48 29.93 -19.67 -8.23
C PHE A 48 30.32 -21.07 -7.70
N GLU A 49 31.59 -21.24 -7.35
CA GLU A 49 32.02 -22.36 -6.52
C GLU A 49 31.29 -22.16 -5.18
N SER A 50 30.15 -22.82 -5.04
CA SER A 50 29.28 -22.64 -3.89
C SER A 50 29.94 -23.28 -2.69
N THR A 51 30.87 -22.57 -2.07
CA THR A 51 31.12 -22.81 -0.66
C THR A 51 29.79 -22.56 0.06
N PRO A 52 29.40 -23.43 1.01
CA PRO A 52 28.17 -23.25 1.77
C PRO A 52 28.02 -21.84 2.37
N ASP A 53 29.15 -21.19 2.67
CA ASP A 53 29.24 -19.84 3.20
C ASP A 53 28.82 -18.75 2.17
N ALA A 54 29.27 -18.87 0.92
CA ALA A 54 28.89 -17.93 -0.14
C ALA A 54 27.39 -18.01 -0.48
N ALA A 55 26.82 -19.21 -0.52
CA ALA A 55 25.39 -19.40 -0.76
C ALA A 55 24.54 -18.81 0.38
N THR A 56 24.99 -18.98 1.63
CA THR A 56 24.34 -18.40 2.81
C THR A 56 24.43 -16.88 2.81
N THR A 57 25.57 -16.32 2.44
CA THR A 57 25.76 -14.87 2.33
C THR A 57 24.89 -14.27 1.23
N LEU A 58 24.84 -14.90 0.06
CA LEU A 58 23.96 -14.46 -1.03
C LEU A 58 22.48 -14.53 -0.62
N LYS A 59 22.07 -15.59 0.09
CA LYS A 59 20.71 -15.71 0.63
C LYS A 59 20.38 -14.55 1.57
N ALA A 60 21.26 -14.28 2.52
CA ALA A 60 21.09 -13.19 3.47
C ALA A 60 21.06 -11.83 2.78
N ALA A 61 21.88 -11.63 1.73
CA ALA A 61 21.89 -10.42 0.93
C ALA A 61 20.57 -10.20 0.19
N VAL A 62 20.05 -11.22 -0.49
CA VAL A 62 18.74 -11.16 -1.18
C VAL A 62 17.62 -10.82 -0.20
N MET A 63 17.51 -11.56 0.91
CA MET A 63 16.46 -11.33 1.90
C MET A 63 16.59 -9.96 2.58
N GLY A 64 17.82 -9.54 2.89
CA GLY A 64 18.09 -8.26 3.53
C GLY A 64 17.77 -7.08 2.62
N ALA A 65 18.16 -7.14 1.35
CA ALA A 65 17.86 -6.10 0.36
C ALA A 65 16.35 -5.97 0.15
N ALA A 66 15.64 -7.09 -0.03
CA ALA A 66 14.19 -7.11 -0.15
C ALA A 66 13.51 -6.54 1.11
N LYS A 67 13.95 -6.96 2.30
CA LYS A 67 13.39 -6.47 3.58
C LYS A 67 13.60 -4.96 3.77
N ALA A 68 14.80 -4.45 3.49
CA ALA A 68 15.09 -3.03 3.61
C ALA A 68 14.19 -2.19 2.68
N ARG A 69 13.95 -2.66 1.45
CA ARG A 69 13.05 -2.02 0.49
C ARG A 69 11.59 -2.12 0.89
N LEU A 70 11.13 -3.25 1.42
CA LEU A 70 9.77 -3.38 1.94
C LEU A 70 9.49 -2.40 3.08
N ILE A 71 10.45 -2.22 4.00
CA ILE A 71 10.36 -1.21 5.06
C ILE A 71 10.23 0.21 4.47
N ALA A 72 10.98 0.51 3.39
CA ALA A 72 10.88 1.79 2.71
C ALA A 72 9.49 2.02 2.07
N ILE A 73 8.96 1.00 1.40
CA ILE A 73 7.61 1.04 0.82
C ILE A 73 6.57 1.25 1.91
N GLU A 74 6.62 0.50 3.01
CA GLU A 74 5.70 0.66 4.14
C GLU A 74 5.73 2.07 4.71
N SER A 75 6.93 2.63 4.90
CA SER A 75 7.07 4.00 5.38
C SER A 75 6.45 5.02 4.41
N HIS A 76 6.60 4.83 3.10
CA HIS A 76 5.97 5.73 2.12
C HIS A 76 4.45 5.52 2.03
N VAL A 77 3.96 4.29 2.19
CA VAL A 77 2.52 3.99 2.28
C VAL A 77 1.89 4.71 3.47
N ASP A 78 2.52 4.65 4.64
CA ASP A 78 2.07 5.35 5.84
C ASP A 78 2.02 6.87 5.62
N ARG A 79 3.02 7.46 4.93
CA ARG A 79 2.99 8.90 4.56
C ARG A 79 1.79 9.24 3.69
N VAL A 80 1.49 8.41 2.69
CA VAL A 80 0.31 8.59 1.84
C VAL A 80 -0.97 8.48 2.66
N MET A 81 -1.09 7.50 3.56
CA MET A 81 -2.26 7.36 4.44
C MET A 81 -2.45 8.59 5.33
N LEU A 82 -1.37 9.10 5.94
CA LEU A 82 -1.42 10.32 6.74
C LEU A 82 -1.79 11.54 5.91
N GLY A 83 -1.28 11.66 4.68
CA GLY A 83 -1.65 12.72 3.73
C GLY A 83 -3.14 12.70 3.38
N VAL A 84 -3.70 11.51 3.14
CA VAL A 84 -5.15 11.33 2.92
C VAL A 84 -5.95 11.76 4.16
N MET A 85 -5.49 11.40 5.36
CA MET A 85 -6.14 11.82 6.62
C MET A 85 -6.09 13.34 6.83
N MET A 86 -4.95 13.97 6.55
CA MET A 86 -4.80 15.43 6.61
C MET A 86 -5.74 16.12 5.63
N LEU A 87 -5.84 15.61 4.40
CA LEU A 87 -6.73 16.15 3.38
C LEU A 87 -8.20 16.03 3.81
N ALA A 88 -8.62 14.84 4.29
CA ALA A 88 -9.98 14.61 4.77
C ALA A 88 -10.36 15.53 5.95
N GLN A 89 -9.41 15.85 6.84
CA GLN A 89 -9.64 16.75 7.97
C GLN A 89 -9.66 18.23 7.56
N ALA A 90 -8.83 18.61 6.59
CA ALA A 90 -8.83 19.97 6.03
C ALA A 90 -10.14 20.27 5.27
N ASP A 91 -10.70 19.26 4.59
CA ASP A 91 -12.00 19.30 3.88
C ASP A 91 -13.23 19.17 4.80
N ALA A 92 -13.06 18.79 6.08
CA ALA A 92 -14.20 18.69 6.99
C ALA A 92 -14.88 20.07 7.25
N ALA A 93 -14.25 21.15 6.83
CA ALA A 93 -14.82 22.50 6.78
C ALA A 93 -15.55 22.81 5.46
N ASP A 94 -15.21 22.16 4.34
CA ASP A 94 -15.83 22.33 3.01
C ASP A 94 -15.62 21.07 2.15
N SER A 95 -16.72 20.35 1.86
CA SER A 95 -16.83 19.24 0.89
C SER A 95 -15.67 18.23 0.79
N VAL A 96 -15.70 17.15 1.56
CA VAL A 96 -14.98 15.91 1.21
C VAL A 96 -15.34 15.53 -0.22
N THR A 97 -14.42 15.76 -1.16
CA THR A 97 -14.65 15.35 -2.54
C THR A 97 -14.75 13.83 -2.59
N GLU A 98 -15.72 13.32 -3.36
CA GLU A 98 -15.89 11.89 -3.66
C GLU A 98 -14.55 11.21 -4.04
N GLN A 99 -13.62 12.00 -4.59
CA GLN A 99 -12.24 11.65 -4.92
C GLN A 99 -11.39 11.24 -3.71
N THR A 100 -11.43 11.98 -2.58
CA THR A 100 -10.66 11.62 -1.37
C THR A 100 -11.13 10.29 -0.79
N LEU A 101 -12.45 10.05 -0.80
CA LEU A 101 -13.03 8.76 -0.38
C LEU A 101 -12.70 7.63 -1.35
N LYS A 102 -12.66 7.91 -2.65
CA LYS A 102 -12.26 6.95 -3.69
C LYS A 102 -10.79 6.57 -3.54
N LEU A 103 -9.90 7.55 -3.38
CA LEU A 103 -8.48 7.32 -3.10
C LEU A 103 -8.29 6.50 -1.83
N GLN A 104 -8.99 6.82 -0.73
CA GLN A 104 -8.90 6.03 0.50
C GLN A 104 -9.33 4.57 0.31
N LYS A 105 -10.42 4.33 -0.44
CA LYS A 105 -10.91 2.97 -0.72
C LYS A 105 -9.97 2.17 -1.62
N GLU A 106 -9.52 2.76 -2.72
CA GLU A 106 -8.58 2.13 -3.66
C GLU A 106 -7.24 1.87 -2.96
N PHE A 107 -6.72 2.84 -2.22
CA PHE A 107 -5.42 2.71 -1.56
C PHE A 107 -5.43 1.68 -0.44
N VAL A 108 -6.35 1.79 0.53
CA VAL A 108 -6.41 0.89 1.71
C VAL A 108 -6.75 -0.55 1.32
N GLY A 109 -7.56 -0.74 0.28
CA GLY A 109 -7.88 -2.07 -0.26
C GLY A 109 -6.65 -2.77 -0.85
N ASP A 110 -5.74 -1.99 -1.44
CA ASP A 110 -4.65 -2.50 -2.26
C ASP A 110 -3.30 -2.56 -1.56
N VAL A 111 -3.12 -1.97 -0.36
CA VAL A 111 -1.82 -2.01 0.38
C VAL A 111 -1.32 -3.45 0.58
N VAL A 112 -2.22 -4.38 0.91
CA VAL A 112 -1.85 -5.78 1.13
C VAL A 112 -1.37 -6.42 -0.17
N HIS A 113 -1.98 -6.07 -1.31
CA HIS A 113 -1.55 -6.57 -2.60
C HIS A 113 -0.23 -5.93 -3.05
N LEU A 114 -0.09 -4.61 -2.86
CA LEU A 114 1.16 -3.86 -3.08
C LEU A 114 2.34 -4.51 -2.37
N ARG A 115 2.22 -4.76 -1.06
CA ARG A 115 3.29 -5.38 -0.27
C ARG A 115 3.65 -6.77 -0.79
N LYS A 116 2.64 -7.57 -1.15
CA LYS A 116 2.83 -8.92 -1.72
C LYS A 116 3.48 -8.90 -3.10
N ALA A 117 3.08 -7.98 -3.96
CA ALA A 117 3.64 -7.80 -5.31
C ALA A 117 5.09 -7.32 -5.20
N ALA A 118 5.35 -6.34 -4.32
CA ALA A 118 6.67 -5.82 -4.06
C ALA A 118 7.62 -6.88 -3.49
N ASP A 119 7.20 -7.65 -2.50
CA ASP A 119 8.00 -8.76 -1.93
C ASP A 119 8.42 -9.76 -3.01
N LEU A 120 7.49 -10.14 -3.89
CA LEU A 120 7.75 -11.06 -5.00
C LEU A 120 8.75 -10.48 -6.00
N LEU A 121 8.58 -9.21 -6.38
CA LEU A 121 9.39 -8.55 -7.40
C LEU A 121 10.75 -8.08 -6.88
N LEU A 122 10.88 -7.79 -5.59
CA LEU A 122 12.16 -7.48 -4.93
C LEU A 122 13.03 -8.73 -4.74
N ASP A 123 12.43 -9.91 -4.61
CA ASP A 123 13.20 -11.13 -4.43
C ASP A 123 13.96 -11.49 -5.72
N ALA A 124 15.28 -11.38 -5.66
CA ALA A 124 16.16 -11.61 -6.81
C ALA A 124 16.10 -13.06 -7.32
N ARG A 125 15.61 -14.02 -6.51
CA ARG A 125 15.50 -15.43 -6.89
C ARG A 125 14.24 -15.72 -7.71
N VAL A 126 13.24 -14.85 -7.61
CA VAL A 126 11.95 -15.04 -8.28
C VAL A 126 12.06 -14.57 -9.73
N ALA A 127 11.60 -15.41 -10.65
CA ALA A 127 11.53 -15.08 -12.07
C ALA A 127 10.68 -13.82 -12.32
N PRO A 128 10.88 -13.13 -13.46
CA PRO A 128 10.02 -12.00 -13.84
C PRO A 128 8.53 -12.39 -13.79
N HIS A 129 7.70 -11.50 -13.25
CA HIS A 129 6.27 -11.75 -13.07
C HIS A 129 5.45 -10.65 -13.77
N PRO A 130 5.20 -10.76 -15.09
CA PRO A 130 4.67 -9.66 -15.90
C PRO A 130 3.32 -9.12 -15.42
N GLN A 131 2.47 -9.97 -14.85
CA GLN A 131 1.17 -9.57 -14.31
C GLN A 131 1.31 -8.64 -13.10
N GLU A 132 2.26 -8.90 -12.21
CA GLU A 132 2.51 -8.10 -11.01
C GLU A 132 3.24 -6.80 -11.37
N VAL A 133 4.11 -6.85 -12.39
CA VAL A 133 4.74 -5.66 -12.99
C VAL A 133 3.67 -4.72 -13.55
N ALA A 134 2.80 -5.22 -14.44
CA ALA A 134 1.74 -4.42 -15.04
C ALA A 134 0.76 -3.88 -13.99
N TRP A 135 0.47 -4.67 -12.95
CA TRP A 135 -0.35 -4.22 -11.83
C TRP A 135 0.29 -3.06 -11.05
N LEU A 136 1.58 -3.16 -10.69
CA LEU A 136 2.30 -2.08 -10.00
C LEU A 136 2.42 -0.82 -10.85
N GLU A 137 2.68 -0.94 -12.14
CA GLU A 137 2.69 0.20 -13.07
C GLU A 137 1.34 0.90 -13.10
N GLY A 138 0.25 0.13 -13.24
CA GLY A 138 -1.12 0.65 -13.19
C GLY A 138 -1.47 1.30 -11.85
N TYR A 139 -0.99 0.72 -10.75
CA TYR A 139 -1.17 1.26 -9.40
C TYR A 139 -0.47 2.61 -9.21
N VAL A 140 0.78 2.75 -9.67
CA VAL A 140 1.52 4.03 -9.67
C VAL A 140 0.79 5.07 -10.51
N MET A 141 0.36 4.73 -11.73
CA MET A 141 -0.40 5.64 -12.59
C MET A 141 -1.69 6.12 -11.92
N ALA A 142 -2.38 5.25 -11.20
CA ALA A 142 -3.59 5.60 -10.46
C ALA A 142 -3.28 6.58 -9.31
N LEU A 143 -2.24 6.30 -8.51
CA LEU A 143 -1.78 7.18 -7.45
C LEU A 143 -1.40 8.57 -7.95
N GLU A 144 -0.59 8.65 -9.00
CA GLU A 144 -0.17 9.93 -9.58
C GLU A 144 -1.35 10.72 -10.16
N ARG A 145 -2.35 10.04 -10.72
CA ARG A 145 -3.60 10.68 -11.15
C ARG A 145 -4.33 11.29 -9.97
N HIS A 146 -4.51 10.55 -8.88
CA HIS A 146 -5.15 11.06 -7.67
C HIS A 146 -4.39 12.25 -7.07
N ALA A 147 -3.05 12.20 -7.03
CA ALA A 147 -2.23 13.33 -6.59
C ALA A 147 -2.49 14.59 -7.43
N ARG A 148 -2.55 14.45 -8.76
CA ARG A 148 -2.84 15.55 -9.68
C ARG A 148 -4.24 16.10 -9.51
N ASP A 149 -5.24 15.23 -9.40
CA ASP A 149 -6.63 15.62 -9.24
C ASP A 149 -6.83 16.41 -7.93
N HIS A 150 -6.20 15.97 -6.83
CA HIS A 150 -6.24 16.70 -5.55
C HIS A 150 -5.52 18.05 -5.60
N LEU A 151 -4.38 18.15 -6.27
CA LEU A 151 -3.72 19.44 -6.47
C LEU A 151 -4.59 20.39 -7.30
N MET A 152 -5.21 19.89 -8.37
CA MET A 152 -6.11 20.68 -9.20
C MET A 152 -7.31 21.20 -8.39
N GLU A 153 -7.95 20.33 -7.61
CA GLU A 153 -9.08 20.75 -6.79
C GLU A 153 -8.66 21.75 -5.70
N ALA A 154 -7.51 21.54 -5.05
CA ALA A 154 -6.96 22.48 -4.09
C ALA A 154 -6.66 23.87 -4.71
N THR A 155 -6.30 23.93 -6.00
CA THR A 155 -6.10 25.20 -6.72
C THR A 155 -7.39 25.88 -7.18
N ARG A 156 -8.51 25.15 -7.26
CA ARG A 156 -9.74 25.62 -7.92
C ARG A 156 -10.34 26.89 -7.30
N HIS A 157 -10.17 27.04 -6.00
CA HIS A 157 -10.74 28.14 -5.22
C HIS A 157 -9.69 29.15 -4.74
N LEU A 158 -8.43 28.94 -5.12
CA LEU A 158 -7.37 29.88 -4.78
C LEU A 158 -7.40 31.08 -5.74
N PRO A 159 -7.28 32.32 -5.22
CA PRO A 159 -6.97 33.49 -6.02
C PRO A 159 -5.76 33.23 -6.91
N PRO A 160 -5.73 33.78 -8.14
CA PRO A 160 -4.50 33.83 -8.92
C PRO A 160 -3.41 34.49 -8.05
N ASP A 161 -2.21 33.92 -8.04
CA ASP A 161 -1.03 34.34 -7.27
C ASP A 161 -1.00 33.93 -5.78
N GLN A 162 -2.01 33.24 -5.25
CA GLN A 162 -1.92 32.68 -3.89
C GLN A 162 -1.16 31.35 -3.89
N ASP A 163 -0.18 31.22 -2.99
CA ASP A 163 0.55 29.98 -2.77
C ASP A 163 -0.40 28.88 -2.24
N LEU A 164 -0.33 27.68 -2.82
CA LEU A 164 -1.04 26.48 -2.36
C LEU A 164 -0.76 26.20 -0.89
N SER A 165 0.47 26.47 -0.43
CA SER A 165 0.86 26.28 0.96
C SER A 165 0.16 27.25 1.92
N ALA A 166 -0.53 28.29 1.44
CA ALA A 166 -1.24 29.23 2.30
C ALA A 166 -2.54 28.66 2.89
N SER A 167 -3.09 27.59 2.31
CA SER A 167 -4.34 26.97 2.78
C SER A 167 -4.08 25.57 3.40
N PRO A 168 -4.86 25.14 4.41
CA PRO A 168 -4.74 23.79 4.96
C PRO A 168 -4.94 22.68 3.91
N VAL A 169 -5.91 22.85 3.02
CA VAL A 169 -6.21 21.91 1.92
C VAL A 169 -5.05 21.86 0.93
N GLY A 170 -4.53 23.01 0.51
CA GLY A 170 -3.39 23.07 -0.42
C GLY A 170 -2.11 22.51 0.19
N LYS A 171 -1.82 22.75 1.48
CA LYS A 171 -0.73 22.06 2.19
C LYS A 171 -0.91 20.55 2.16
N ALA A 172 -2.09 20.04 2.55
CA ALA A 172 -2.35 18.60 2.56
C ALA A 172 -2.21 17.96 1.17
N ALA A 173 -2.70 18.64 0.12
CA ALA A 173 -2.57 18.18 -1.27
C ALA A 173 -1.09 18.14 -1.74
N LEU A 174 -0.29 19.15 -1.37
CA LEU A 174 1.16 19.16 -1.65
C LEU A 174 1.87 18.00 -0.95
N GLU A 175 1.58 17.76 0.32
CA GLU A 175 2.21 16.68 1.09
C GLU A 175 1.79 15.29 0.58
N LEU A 176 0.52 15.12 0.21
CA LEU A 176 0.03 13.90 -0.41
C LEU A 176 0.74 13.64 -1.75
N ALA A 177 0.86 14.66 -2.60
CA ALA A 177 1.54 14.55 -3.88
C ALA A 177 3.04 14.22 -3.71
N ALA A 178 3.73 14.87 -2.76
CA ALA A 178 5.11 14.57 -2.43
C ALA A 178 5.28 13.12 -1.94
N SER A 179 4.38 12.67 -1.06
CA SER A 179 4.39 11.30 -0.52
C SER A 179 4.15 10.25 -1.61
N ILE A 180 3.21 10.51 -2.53
CA ILE A 180 2.94 9.64 -3.68
C ILE A 180 4.17 9.54 -4.60
N ARG A 181 4.87 10.65 -4.86
CA ARG A 181 6.09 10.63 -5.68
C ARG A 181 7.21 9.80 -5.04
N LEU A 182 7.36 9.86 -3.71
CA LEU A 182 8.32 9.01 -3.00
C LEU A 182 7.95 7.53 -3.11
N LEU A 183 6.67 7.19 -2.92
CA LEU A 183 6.19 5.81 -3.08
C LEU A 183 6.38 5.31 -4.52
N ALA A 184 6.03 6.12 -5.53
CA ALA A 184 6.20 5.80 -6.94
C ALA A 184 7.68 5.56 -7.30
N SER A 185 8.59 6.39 -6.78
CA SER A 185 10.04 6.22 -6.95
C SER A 185 10.51 4.89 -6.34
N GLU A 186 10.02 4.52 -5.17
CA GLU A 186 10.38 3.28 -4.51
C GLU A 186 9.81 2.05 -5.25
N ILE A 187 8.58 2.13 -5.77
CA ILE A 187 8.01 1.10 -6.66
C ILE A 187 8.83 1.01 -7.96
N GLY A 188 9.32 2.13 -8.51
CA GLY A 188 10.24 2.12 -9.65
C GLY A 188 11.47 1.24 -9.40
N LYS A 189 12.04 1.30 -8.19
CA LYS A 189 13.18 0.45 -7.79
C LYS A 189 12.80 -1.03 -7.67
N VAL A 190 11.57 -1.34 -7.26
CA VAL A 190 11.02 -2.70 -7.25
C VAL A 190 10.95 -3.25 -8.68
N LEU A 191 10.43 -2.46 -9.61
CA LEU A 191 10.25 -2.86 -11.01
C LEU A 191 11.59 -3.11 -11.71
N THR A 192 12.65 -2.39 -11.31
CA THR A 192 14.01 -2.56 -11.84
C THR A 192 14.90 -3.45 -10.96
N ALA A 193 14.33 -4.16 -9.98
CA ALA A 193 15.11 -4.99 -9.08
C ALA A 193 15.82 -6.11 -9.84
N GLN A 194 17.11 -6.29 -9.57
CA GLN A 194 17.93 -7.27 -10.24
C GLN A 194 17.46 -8.69 -9.94
N LYS A 195 17.48 -9.55 -10.96
CA LYS A 195 17.23 -10.99 -10.84
C LYS A 195 18.53 -11.78 -10.98
N LEU A 196 18.65 -12.84 -10.18
CA LEU A 196 19.71 -13.84 -10.30
C LEU A 196 19.47 -14.70 -11.54
N SER A 197 20.54 -15.29 -12.07
CA SER A 197 20.40 -16.34 -13.08
C SER A 197 19.64 -17.54 -12.50
N PRO A 198 18.90 -18.30 -13.31
CA PRO A 198 18.14 -19.46 -12.84
C PRO A 198 19.00 -20.49 -12.07
N GLN A 199 20.24 -20.69 -12.51
CA GLN A 199 21.20 -21.60 -11.87
C GLN A 199 21.59 -21.13 -10.46
N MET A 200 21.71 -19.82 -10.24
CA MET A 200 22.03 -19.25 -8.94
C MET A 200 20.81 -19.20 -8.03
N ALA A 201 19.65 -18.80 -8.56
CA ALA A 201 18.39 -18.85 -7.83
C ALA A 201 18.12 -20.29 -7.31
N ALA A 202 18.46 -21.31 -8.11
CA ALA A 202 18.32 -22.72 -7.74
C ALA A 202 19.12 -23.14 -6.51
N ARG A 203 20.23 -22.44 -6.21
CA ARG A 203 21.12 -22.76 -5.09
C ARG A 203 20.75 -22.02 -3.81
N VAL A 204 19.89 -21.01 -3.90
CA VAL A 204 19.56 -20.07 -2.83
C VAL A 204 18.05 -20.12 -2.51
N HIS A 205 17.42 -21.28 -2.73
CA HIS A 205 16.00 -21.47 -2.50
C HIS A 205 15.60 -21.25 -1.04
N ASP A 206 14.50 -20.52 -0.85
CA ASP A 206 13.78 -20.43 0.41
C ASP A 206 12.40 -19.77 0.19
N LEU A 207 11.81 -19.27 1.26
CA LEU A 207 10.72 -18.32 1.23
C LEU A 207 11.22 -16.89 0.95
N THR A 208 10.34 -16.06 0.38
CA THR A 208 10.47 -14.61 0.36
C THR A 208 10.33 -14.02 1.77
N VAL A 209 10.46 -12.69 1.92
CA VAL A 209 10.32 -12.02 3.23
C VAL A 209 8.89 -12.22 3.79
N GLU A 210 7.88 -12.23 2.92
CA GLU A 210 6.47 -12.50 3.28
C GLU A 210 6.10 -14.00 3.30
N GLY A 211 7.07 -14.91 3.19
CA GLY A 211 6.80 -16.34 3.31
C GLY A 211 6.29 -17.01 2.03
N ARG A 212 6.42 -16.40 0.84
CA ARG A 212 6.05 -17.02 -0.44
C ARG A 212 7.15 -17.95 -0.92
N SER A 213 6.79 -19.08 -1.51
CA SER A 213 7.79 -19.98 -2.09
C SER A 213 8.48 -19.32 -3.27
N THR A 214 9.82 -19.40 -3.32
CA THR A 214 10.62 -18.96 -4.47
C THR A 214 10.78 -20.05 -5.55
N GLN A 215 10.22 -21.25 -5.34
CA GLN A 215 10.22 -22.28 -6.38
C GLN A 215 9.25 -21.91 -7.49
N VAL A 216 9.71 -22.04 -8.73
CA VAL A 216 8.86 -22.03 -9.92
C VAL A 216 7.82 -23.14 -9.74
N GLN A 217 6.56 -22.77 -9.53
CA GLN A 217 5.48 -23.72 -9.81
C GLN A 217 5.51 -23.89 -11.33
N GLU A 218 6.01 -25.04 -11.80
CA GLU A 218 5.65 -25.47 -13.15
C GLU A 218 4.13 -25.36 -13.27
N PRO A 219 3.60 -24.75 -14.34
CA PRO A 219 2.17 -24.81 -14.57
C PRO A 219 1.78 -26.30 -14.52
N PRO A 220 0.65 -26.65 -13.86
CA PRO A 220 0.20 -28.03 -13.89
C PRO A 220 0.18 -28.44 -15.36
N ILE A 221 0.90 -29.52 -15.67
CA ILE A 221 0.78 -30.16 -16.97
C ILE A 221 -0.68 -30.58 -17.02
N GLU A 222 -1.52 -29.78 -17.68
CA GLU A 222 -2.78 -30.27 -18.20
C GLU A 222 -2.35 -31.35 -19.19
N GLU A 223 -2.35 -32.59 -18.72
CA GLU A 223 -2.41 -33.75 -19.58
C GLU A 223 -3.61 -33.52 -20.48
N ALA A 224 -3.34 -32.99 -21.67
CA ALA A 224 -4.29 -32.97 -22.76
C ALA A 224 -4.61 -34.43 -23.06
N GLU A 225 -5.64 -34.96 -22.40
CA GLU A 225 -6.26 -36.21 -22.78
C GLU A 225 -6.60 -36.10 -24.28
N PRO A 226 -6.05 -36.95 -25.15
CA PRO A 226 -6.45 -36.95 -26.54
C PRO A 226 -7.90 -37.46 -26.58
N ALA A 227 -8.82 -36.56 -26.91
CA ALA A 227 -10.20 -36.90 -27.20
C ALA A 227 -10.24 -37.80 -28.46
N LEU A 228 -10.25 -39.12 -28.25
CA LEU A 228 -10.71 -40.09 -29.23
C LEU A 228 -12.07 -40.64 -28.81
N SER A 229 -12.91 -40.75 -29.83
CA SER A 229 -14.35 -40.82 -29.76
C SER A 229 -14.90 -42.21 -29.41
N ALA A 230 -16.00 -42.18 -28.66
CA ALA A 230 -17.25 -42.94 -28.84
C ALA A 230 -17.34 -44.46 -28.52
N GLN A 231 -18.52 -44.75 -27.94
CA GLN A 231 -19.28 -46.01 -27.77
C GLN A 231 -18.92 -46.89 -26.57
N GLU A 232 -19.70 -46.87 -25.48
CA GLU A 232 -21.05 -47.45 -25.27
C GLU A 232 -20.98 -48.90 -24.77
N SER A 233 -21.26 -49.13 -23.47
CA SER A 233 -22.12 -50.23 -22.95
C SER A 233 -22.11 -50.34 -21.41
N ALA A 234 -23.28 -50.08 -20.84
CA ALA A 234 -24.02 -50.72 -19.74
C ALA A 234 -23.34 -51.40 -18.51
N VAL A 235 -23.72 -50.86 -17.33
CA VAL A 235 -24.28 -51.49 -16.10
C VAL A 235 -23.58 -52.70 -15.45
N SER A 236 -23.14 -52.54 -14.19
CA SER A 236 -23.48 -53.47 -13.08
C SER A 236 -23.16 -52.88 -11.70
N GLU A 237 -24.04 -53.14 -10.72
CA GLU A 237 -24.02 -52.66 -9.33
C GLU A 237 -23.23 -53.57 -8.36
N GLY A 238 -22.50 -52.94 -7.41
CA GLY A 238 -22.33 -53.36 -5.99
C GLY A 238 -21.24 -54.39 -5.61
N PRO A 239 -20.93 -54.54 -4.31
CA PRO A 239 -20.37 -53.54 -3.38
C PRO A 239 -19.14 -54.07 -2.59
N SER A 240 -18.21 -53.22 -2.12
CA SER A 240 -17.38 -53.56 -0.94
C SER A 240 -16.70 -52.36 -0.26
N LYS A 241 -16.63 -52.45 1.06
CA LYS A 241 -16.18 -51.45 2.03
C LYS A 241 -14.65 -51.41 2.18
N SER A 242 -14.17 -50.23 2.56
CA SER A 242 -12.97 -49.87 3.35
C SER A 242 -12.13 -48.86 2.56
N GLY A 243 -11.66 -47.73 3.07
CA GLY A 243 -11.68 -47.13 4.38
C GLY A 243 -10.62 -46.04 4.34
N ARG A 244 -10.99 -44.77 4.56
CA ARG A 244 -10.12 -43.73 5.16
C ARG A 244 -10.90 -42.43 5.31
N LYS A 245 -11.42 -42.26 6.52
CA LYS A 245 -11.74 -40.96 7.10
C LYS A 245 -10.41 -40.19 7.33
N HIS A 246 -10.55 -38.87 7.41
CA HIS A 246 -9.55 -37.86 7.85
C HIS A 246 -8.69 -37.17 6.78
N ARG A 247 -9.27 -36.16 6.11
CA ARG A 247 -8.51 -34.93 5.79
C ARG A 247 -9.36 -33.72 5.37
N ARG A 248 -10.45 -33.43 6.09
CA ARG A 248 -11.15 -32.13 5.97
C ARG A 248 -11.62 -31.68 7.33
N ASN A 249 -10.82 -30.89 8.04
CA ASN A 249 -11.25 -29.95 9.10
C ASN A 249 -10.13 -29.10 9.74
N ALA A 250 -8.99 -28.89 9.07
CA ALA A 250 -7.96 -27.96 9.57
C ALA A 250 -8.27 -26.48 9.22
N LYS A 251 -8.88 -26.22 8.05
CA LYS A 251 -9.17 -24.84 7.61
C LYS A 251 -10.35 -24.15 8.33
N ALA A 252 -11.25 -24.92 8.98
CA ALA A 252 -12.39 -24.35 9.71
C ALA A 252 -12.10 -23.97 11.17
N ARG A 253 -10.97 -24.43 11.76
CA ARG A 253 -10.57 -24.07 13.14
C ARG A 253 -9.77 -22.78 13.23
N ILE A 254 -9.02 -22.42 12.18
CA ILE A 254 -8.21 -21.18 12.16
C ILE A 254 -9.11 -19.93 11.99
N LEU A 255 -10.17 -20.03 11.17
CA LEU A 255 -11.14 -18.93 11.00
C LEU A 255 -12.01 -18.67 12.24
N ARG A 256 -12.24 -19.68 13.11
CA ARG A 256 -12.98 -19.50 14.38
C ARG A 256 -12.12 -18.95 15.52
N ALA A 257 -10.79 -19.06 15.44
CA ALA A 257 -9.87 -18.46 16.41
C ALA A 257 -9.66 -16.95 16.13
N ALA A 258 -9.55 -16.55 14.87
CA ALA A 258 -9.45 -15.13 14.49
C ALA A 258 -10.71 -14.32 14.83
N HIS A 259 -11.89 -14.93 14.75
CA HIS A 259 -13.15 -14.24 15.05
C HIS A 259 -13.49 -14.19 16.57
N ARG A 260 -12.74 -14.90 17.42
CA ARG A 260 -12.90 -14.87 18.89
C ARG A 260 -12.01 -13.85 19.59
N LEU A 261 -10.86 -13.49 19.01
CA LEU A 261 -9.95 -12.48 19.58
C LEU A 261 -10.43 -11.04 19.33
N HIS A 262 -11.18 -10.79 18.25
CA HIS A 262 -11.78 -9.47 18.00
C HIS A 262 -13.06 -9.18 18.80
N ARG A 263 -13.59 -10.14 19.58
CA ARG A 263 -14.83 -9.97 20.36
C ARG A 263 -14.63 -10.01 21.88
N SER A 264 -13.43 -10.33 22.36
CA SER A 264 -13.12 -10.36 23.80
C SER A 264 -12.66 -9.02 24.37
N GLU A 265 -12.23 -8.05 23.54
CA GLU A 265 -11.81 -6.73 24.02
C GLU A 265 -12.95 -5.71 24.19
N SER A 266 -14.19 -6.05 23.81
CA SER A 266 -15.35 -5.15 23.94
C SER A 266 -16.26 -5.46 25.14
N ARG A 267 -15.79 -6.14 26.18
CA ARG A 267 -16.60 -6.38 27.39
C ARG A 267 -15.89 -5.96 28.66
N HIS A 268 -15.74 -4.65 28.85
CA HIS A 268 -15.71 -4.04 30.19
C HIS A 268 -16.37 -2.65 30.13
N CYS A 269 -17.70 -2.63 30.23
CA CYS A 269 -18.44 -1.43 30.62
C CYS A 269 -19.01 -1.66 32.02
N PRO A 270 -18.60 -0.88 33.04
CA PRO A 270 -19.29 -0.89 34.31
C PRO A 270 -20.62 -0.17 34.16
N ARG A 271 -21.66 -0.90 34.55
CA ARG A 271 -23.07 -0.52 34.64
C ARG A 271 -23.21 0.71 35.57
N ARG A 272 -23.36 1.91 35.02
CA ARG A 272 -23.82 3.10 35.78
C ARG A 272 -25.27 3.42 35.47
N LYS A 273 -26.02 3.55 36.56
CA LYS A 273 -27.47 3.74 36.65
C LYS A 273 -27.87 5.07 36.02
N ARG A 274 -29.00 5.02 35.31
CA ARG A 274 -29.76 6.18 34.83
C ARG A 274 -30.40 6.89 36.03
N SER A 275 -30.39 8.22 35.99
CA SER A 275 -31.45 9.07 36.54
C SER A 275 -31.87 10.06 35.44
N PRO A 276 -33.18 10.21 35.17
CA PRO A 276 -33.72 11.17 34.19
C PRO A 276 -34.15 12.48 34.87
N SER A 277 -34.62 13.44 34.05
CA SER A 277 -35.20 14.77 34.37
C SER A 277 -34.18 15.92 34.38
N ASN A 278 -34.40 17.13 33.86
CA ASN A 278 -35.58 17.79 33.30
C ASN A 278 -35.16 19.06 32.49
N TRP A 279 -35.88 19.32 31.39
CA TRP A 279 -36.50 20.60 30.98
C TRP A 279 -35.67 21.82 30.51
N ARG A 280 -36.08 22.29 29.30
CA ARG A 280 -36.37 23.70 28.90
C ARG A 280 -35.17 24.67 28.74
N ARG A 281 -35.15 25.68 27.86
CA ARG A 281 -36.07 26.22 26.83
C ARG A 281 -35.30 27.32 26.04
N SER A 282 -35.69 27.52 24.78
CA SER A 282 -35.89 28.81 24.06
C SER A 282 -34.75 29.79 23.71
N GLY A 283 -34.81 30.25 22.44
CA GLY A 283 -34.54 31.63 21.98
C GLY A 283 -33.66 31.68 20.72
N SER A 284 -34.19 31.79 19.48
CA SER A 284 -34.55 33.04 18.75
C SER A 284 -33.38 34.02 18.62
N SER A 285 -33.01 34.70 17.53
CA SER A 285 -33.54 34.95 16.18
C SER A 285 -32.68 36.10 15.60
N GLY A 286 -32.61 36.29 14.28
CA GLY A 286 -32.30 37.60 13.65
C GLY A 286 -31.15 37.58 12.64
N PHE A 287 -31.43 37.71 11.34
CA PHE A 287 -31.47 38.96 10.54
C PHE A 287 -30.06 39.37 10.04
N ALA A 288 -29.71 39.21 8.75
CA ALA A 288 -30.02 40.02 7.54
C ALA A 288 -28.72 40.70 7.03
N SER A 289 -28.17 40.30 5.87
CA SER A 289 -28.37 40.88 4.52
C SER A 289 -27.93 42.33 4.31
N ARG A 290 -26.96 42.52 3.38
CA ARG A 290 -26.69 43.66 2.45
C ARG A 290 -25.16 43.80 2.24
N HIS A 291 -24.57 44.24 1.13
CA HIS A 291 -24.91 44.46 -0.28
C HIS A 291 -23.62 45.02 -0.95
N SER A 292 -23.60 45.01 -2.29
CA SER A 292 -22.75 45.80 -3.22
C SER A 292 -21.32 45.29 -3.46
N ARG A 293 -20.67 45.48 -4.62
CA ARG A 293 -20.98 45.59 -6.08
C ARG A 293 -19.69 46.20 -6.69
N ARG A 294 -19.21 45.63 -7.81
CA ARG A 294 -18.39 46.29 -8.88
C ARG A 294 -16.99 46.82 -8.46
N ALA A 295 -15.99 46.94 -9.33
CA ALA A 295 -15.69 46.59 -10.72
C ALA A 295 -14.18 46.84 -10.91
N GLY A 296 -13.53 46.17 -11.86
CA GLY A 296 -12.17 46.51 -12.29
C GLY A 296 -11.60 45.48 -13.24
N ARG A 297 -11.65 45.77 -14.54
CA ARG A 297 -10.93 45.07 -15.61
C ARG A 297 -9.48 45.57 -15.69
N ASP A 298 -8.70 44.86 -16.49
CA ASP A 298 -7.34 45.13 -17.00
C ASP A 298 -6.25 44.48 -16.13
N SER A 299 -5.23 43.77 -16.63
CA SER A 299 -4.74 43.48 -17.98
C SER A 299 -3.57 42.46 -17.89
N THR A 300 -3.21 41.81 -19.01
CA THR A 300 -1.91 41.15 -19.34
C THR A 300 -1.44 39.97 -18.43
N PHE A 301 -1.41 38.70 -18.86
CA PHE A 301 -0.62 38.07 -19.93
C PHE A 301 0.89 38.33 -19.83
N SER A 302 1.67 37.41 -19.21
CA SER A 302 2.96 36.90 -19.73
C SER A 302 3.71 35.96 -18.77
N ARG A 303 4.09 34.79 -19.32
CA ARG A 303 5.36 34.03 -19.16
C ARG A 303 5.94 33.82 -17.75
N TRP A 304 6.06 32.56 -17.33
CA TRP A 304 7.31 32.05 -16.73
C TRP A 304 7.63 30.64 -17.25
N ARG A 305 8.67 30.57 -18.08
CA ARG A 305 9.47 29.38 -18.39
C ARG A 305 10.79 29.52 -17.62
N SER A 306 11.26 28.39 -17.11
CA SER A 306 12.67 28.03 -16.90
C SER A 306 13.49 28.81 -15.86
N ARG A 307 13.89 28.11 -14.80
CA ARG A 307 15.28 27.68 -14.58
C ARG A 307 15.29 26.35 -13.83
#